data_AF-X1RPM0-F1
#
_entry.id   AF-X1RPM0-F1
#
_cell.length_a   1.000
_cell.length_b   1.000
_cell.length_c   1.000
_cell.angle_alpha   90.00
_cell.angle_beta   90.00
_cell.angle_gamma   90.00
#
_symmetry.space_group_name_H-M   'P 1'
#
loop_
_entity.id
_entity.type
_entity.pdbx_description
1 polymer ?
#
loop_
_entity_poly.entity_id
_entity_poly.type
_entity_poly.pdbx_seq_one_letter_code
_entity_poly.pdbx_strand_id
1 'polypeptide(L)'
;LLILERNDDYYLQAAKLENVVLQIFAGRPMMMYEQGEIDITGVGRANLERVLDPADPLNKELLTTPGINMGYLAFNVTMPPFDDSKVRRAFALALDMDKILEVSLKGNDERAGGFLPPGIPGHNDELEPLPFDPELARQLIAESKYGSIDNLPPIVLNDLGPVEEAAVAMWQQNLGVEVEAQVIEEPKEWLERAHRREFQIFFSGWQADFIDPQNFLEVLFHSQSEDNWSAYSNPEVDAALEKA
;
A
#
# COMPACT_ATOMS: atom_id res chain seq x y z
N LEU A 1 20.44 -19.98 -3.15
CA LEU A 1 20.99 -19.58 -4.48
C LEU A 1 20.17 -20.26 -5.55
N LEU A 2 19.68 -19.51 -6.53
CA LEU A 2 19.03 -20.03 -7.73
C LEU A 2 19.81 -19.52 -8.94
N ILE A 3 20.21 -20.42 -9.83
CA ILE A 3 20.95 -20.07 -11.05
C ILE A 3 20.04 -20.37 -12.23
N LEU A 4 19.81 -19.36 -13.06
CA LEU A 4 19.09 -19.48 -14.32
C LEU A 4 20.12 -19.45 -15.45
N GLU A 5 20.08 -20.45 -16.32
CA GLU A 5 20.93 -20.54 -17.49
C GLU A 5 20.20 -20.04 -18.73
N ARG A 6 20.93 -19.44 -19.67
CA ARG A 6 20.37 -19.00 -20.96
C ARG A 6 19.80 -20.19 -21.73
N ASN A 7 18.58 -20.04 -22.21
CA ASN A 7 18.00 -20.95 -23.19
C ASN A 7 18.49 -20.57 -24.61
N ASP A 8 19.45 -21.31 -25.15
CA ASP A 8 19.98 -21.10 -26.50
C ASP A 8 18.94 -21.44 -27.60
N ASP A 9 17.91 -22.23 -27.27
CA ASP A 9 16.80 -22.58 -28.16
C ASP A 9 15.60 -21.61 -28.02
N TYR A 10 15.77 -20.47 -27.35
CA TYR A 10 14.70 -19.48 -27.22
C TYR A 10 14.29 -18.94 -28.60
N TYR A 11 12.98 -18.94 -28.87
CA TYR A 11 12.42 -18.69 -30.20
C TYR A 11 12.58 -17.24 -30.71
N LEU A 12 13.04 -16.31 -29.86
CA LEU A 12 13.37 -14.93 -30.22
C LEU A 12 14.89 -14.69 -30.11
N GLN A 13 15.30 -13.46 -29.83
CA GLN A 13 16.70 -13.16 -29.58
C GLN A 13 17.14 -13.81 -28.26
N ALA A 14 18.18 -14.64 -28.34
CA ALA A 14 18.82 -15.21 -27.16
C ALA A 14 19.30 -14.11 -26.20
N ALA A 15 19.18 -14.36 -24.90
CA ALA A 15 19.66 -13.43 -23.88
C ALA A 15 21.16 -13.15 -24.04
N LYS A 16 21.59 -11.91 -23.77
CA LYS A 16 23.02 -11.55 -23.83
C LYS A 16 23.82 -12.17 -22.70
N LEU A 17 23.18 -12.39 -21.55
CA LEU A 17 23.77 -13.04 -20.37
C LEU A 17 23.67 -14.55 -20.51
N GLU A 18 24.73 -15.26 -20.14
CA GLU A 18 24.74 -16.72 -20.09
C GLU A 18 24.05 -17.24 -18.82
N ASN A 19 24.16 -16.50 -17.72
CA ASN A 19 23.62 -16.87 -16.42
C ASN A 19 23.00 -15.67 -15.72
N VAL A 20 21.96 -15.92 -14.94
CA VAL A 20 21.44 -14.99 -13.93
C VAL A 20 21.46 -15.70 -12.58
N VAL A 21 22.13 -15.10 -11.61
CA VAL A 21 22.29 -15.66 -10.27
C VAL A 21 21.40 -14.89 -9.30
N LEU A 22 20.37 -15.57 -8.78
CA LEU A 22 19.47 -15.03 -7.78
C LEU A 22 19.95 -15.43 -6.38
N GLN A 23 20.47 -14.45 -5.65
CA GLN A 23 20.89 -14.61 -4.25
C GLN A 23 19.68 -14.49 -3.31
N ILE A 24 18.90 -15.57 -3.21
CA ILE A 24 17.68 -15.60 -2.38
C ILE A 24 18.05 -15.68 -0.88
N PHE A 25 17.50 -14.76 -0.07
CA PHE A 25 17.60 -14.70 1.39
C PHE A 25 19.02 -14.60 1.98
N ALA A 26 19.96 -13.96 1.27
CA ALA A 26 21.35 -13.79 1.73
C ALA A 26 21.76 -12.31 1.84
N GLY A 27 22.52 -11.99 2.90
CA GLY A 27 23.28 -10.75 3.04
C GLY A 27 22.47 -9.46 3.21
N ARG A 28 23.14 -8.33 3.01
CA ARG A 28 22.53 -6.99 2.95
C ARG A 28 22.71 -6.47 1.52
N PRO A 29 21.66 -6.42 0.69
CA PRO A 29 21.79 -6.19 -0.75
C PRO A 29 22.61 -4.94 -1.12
N MET A 30 22.39 -3.81 -0.46
CA MET A 30 23.18 -2.58 -0.70
C MET A 30 24.68 -2.76 -0.43
N MET A 31 25.06 -3.48 0.63
CA MET A 31 26.49 -3.74 0.91
C MET A 31 27.10 -4.67 -0.14
N MET A 32 26.35 -5.68 -0.57
CA MET A 32 26.79 -6.63 -1.59
C MET A 32 26.99 -5.93 -2.93
N TYR A 33 26.10 -5.00 -3.28
CA TYR A 33 26.23 -4.17 -4.47
C TYR A 33 27.50 -3.31 -4.44
N GLU A 34 27.72 -2.58 -3.34
CA GLU A 34 28.93 -1.75 -3.16
C GLU A 34 30.24 -2.57 -3.15
N GLN A 35 30.17 -3.85 -2.79
CA GLN A 35 31.30 -4.78 -2.82
C GLN A 35 31.47 -5.50 -4.17
N GLY A 36 30.56 -5.27 -5.12
CA GLY A 36 30.57 -5.93 -6.43
C GLY A 36 30.17 -7.41 -6.38
N GLU A 37 29.48 -7.85 -5.33
CA GLU A 37 28.98 -9.22 -5.18
C GLU A 37 27.65 -9.45 -5.93
N ILE A 38 26.89 -8.38 -6.19
CA ILE A 38 25.67 -8.39 -7.00
C ILE A 38 25.65 -7.16 -7.92
N ASP A 39 25.03 -7.30 -9.09
CA ASP A 39 24.98 -6.25 -10.10
C ASP A 39 23.72 -5.36 -10.01
N ILE A 40 22.69 -5.79 -9.27
CA ILE A 40 21.41 -5.08 -9.16
C ILE A 40 20.84 -5.26 -7.75
N THR A 41 20.39 -4.16 -7.15
CA THR A 41 19.60 -4.16 -5.91
C THR A 41 18.60 -3.00 -5.90
N GLY A 42 17.51 -3.15 -5.16
CA GLY A 42 16.69 -2.02 -4.77
C GLY A 42 17.36 -1.17 -3.68
N VAL A 43 16.99 0.11 -3.60
CA VAL A 43 17.44 1.03 -2.56
C VAL A 43 16.44 1.01 -1.41
N GLY A 44 16.83 0.38 -0.30
CA GLY A 44 16.02 0.42 0.92
C GLY A 44 16.03 1.81 1.57
N ARG A 45 14.98 2.11 2.35
CA ARG A 45 14.79 3.42 3.02
C ARG A 45 16.00 3.92 3.81
N ALA A 46 16.72 3.03 4.48
CA ALA A 46 17.91 3.39 5.26
C ALA A 46 19.07 3.96 4.41
N ASN A 47 19.09 3.70 3.10
CA ASN A 47 20.09 4.20 2.17
C ASN A 47 19.54 5.30 1.25
N LEU A 48 18.23 5.55 1.27
CA LEU A 48 17.58 6.40 0.29
C LEU A 48 18.14 7.83 0.29
N GLU A 49 18.24 8.47 1.46
CA GLU A 49 18.78 9.84 1.58
C GLU A 49 20.21 9.94 1.03
N ARG A 50 21.04 8.94 1.33
CA ARG A 50 22.42 8.87 0.85
C ARG A 50 22.49 8.68 -0.67
N VAL A 51 21.71 7.76 -1.22
CA VAL A 51 21.72 7.48 -2.67
C VAL A 51 21.09 8.63 -3.48
N LEU A 52 20.18 9.40 -2.88
CA LEU A 52 19.61 10.60 -3.49
C LEU A 52 20.56 11.82 -3.43
N ASP A 53 21.60 11.81 -2.58
CA ASP A 53 22.57 12.90 -2.51
C ASP A 53 23.43 12.94 -3.79
N PRO A 54 23.40 14.03 -4.59
CA PRO A 54 24.24 14.15 -5.79
C PRO A 54 25.75 14.07 -5.53
N ALA A 55 26.20 14.24 -4.28
CA ALA A 55 27.59 14.06 -3.88
C ALA A 55 27.99 12.60 -3.69
N ASP A 56 27.05 11.69 -3.44
CA ASP A 56 27.32 10.26 -3.32
C ASP A 56 27.51 9.63 -4.71
N PRO A 57 28.57 8.83 -4.94
CA PRO A 57 28.78 8.14 -6.21
C PRO A 57 27.58 7.30 -6.69
N LEU A 58 26.85 6.66 -5.77
CA LEU A 58 25.70 5.81 -6.08
C LEU A 58 24.54 6.58 -6.72
N ASN A 59 24.46 7.89 -6.52
CA ASN A 59 23.45 8.71 -7.18
C ASN A 59 23.51 8.61 -8.71
N LYS A 60 24.72 8.44 -9.27
CA LYS A 60 24.93 8.30 -10.71
C LYS A 60 24.53 6.92 -11.25
N GLU A 61 24.42 5.94 -10.35
CA GLU A 61 24.05 4.57 -10.65
C GLU A 61 22.56 4.33 -10.40
N LEU A 62 21.90 5.23 -9.67
CA LEU A 62 20.48 5.16 -9.38
C LEU A 62 19.64 5.26 -10.66
N LEU A 63 18.80 4.25 -10.86
CA LEU A 63 17.74 4.26 -11.86
C LEU A 63 16.39 4.38 -11.15
N THR A 64 15.65 5.44 -11.47
CA THR A 64 14.29 5.66 -10.97
C THR A 64 13.30 5.46 -12.10
N THR A 65 12.28 4.64 -11.85
CA THR A 65 11.17 4.42 -12.77
C THR A 65 9.86 4.62 -12.02
N PRO A 66 8.86 5.32 -12.60
CA PRO A 66 7.54 5.40 -12.00
C PRO A 66 6.96 4.00 -11.78
N GLY A 67 6.53 3.72 -10.56
CA GLY A 67 5.78 2.52 -10.24
C GLY A 67 4.32 2.69 -10.65
N ILE A 68 3.73 1.68 -11.28
CA ILE A 68 2.29 1.64 -11.53
C ILE A 68 1.66 0.82 -10.41
N ASN A 69 1.55 1.47 -9.24
CA ASN A 69 1.08 0.84 -8.01
C ASN A 69 0.27 1.82 -7.15
N MET A 70 -0.41 1.29 -6.14
CA MET A 70 -1.24 2.01 -5.19
C MET A 70 -1.05 1.40 -3.81
N GLY A 71 -0.70 2.21 -2.81
CA GLY A 71 -0.65 1.82 -1.40
C GLY A 71 -1.79 2.47 -0.61
N TYR A 72 -2.43 1.74 0.30
CA TYR A 72 -3.58 2.23 1.05
C TYR A 72 -3.78 1.51 2.39
N LEU A 73 -4.30 2.24 3.38
CA LEU A 73 -4.90 1.65 4.57
C LEU A 73 -6.33 1.21 4.24
N ALA A 74 -6.60 -0.08 4.39
CA ALA A 74 -7.89 -0.66 4.12
C ALA A 74 -8.68 -0.85 5.43
N PHE A 75 -10.00 -0.72 5.32
CA PHE A 75 -10.93 -1.02 6.41
C PHE A 75 -11.85 -2.16 5.98
N ASN A 76 -11.99 -3.19 6.81
CA ASN A 76 -13.01 -4.20 6.56
C ASN A 76 -14.40 -3.63 6.85
N VAL A 77 -15.19 -3.45 5.80
CA VAL A 77 -16.48 -2.73 5.86
C VAL A 77 -17.59 -3.54 6.53
N THR A 78 -17.32 -4.77 6.97
CA THR A 78 -18.27 -5.61 7.70
C THR A 78 -17.95 -5.74 9.18
N MET A 79 -16.78 -5.25 9.62
CA MET A 79 -16.35 -5.32 11.02
C MET A 79 -16.58 -3.99 11.74
N PRO A 80 -17.25 -3.98 12.90
CA PRO A 80 -17.32 -2.81 13.77
C PRO A 80 -15.92 -2.26 14.13
N PRO A 81 -15.72 -0.93 14.17
CA PRO A 81 -16.68 0.13 13.84
C PRO A 81 -16.71 0.55 12.36
N PHE A 82 -15.93 -0.10 11.50
CA PHE A 82 -15.77 0.25 10.10
C PHE A 82 -16.92 -0.20 9.21
N ASP A 83 -17.90 -0.89 9.78
CA ASP A 83 -19.21 -1.16 9.19
C ASP A 83 -20.12 0.08 9.15
N ASP A 84 -19.68 1.23 9.68
CA ASP A 84 -20.25 2.56 9.42
C ASP A 84 -19.32 3.38 8.50
N SER A 85 -19.85 3.85 7.37
CA SER A 85 -19.08 4.65 6.40
C SER A 85 -18.61 5.99 6.95
N LYS A 86 -19.32 6.58 7.93
CA LYS A 86 -18.91 7.81 8.60
C LYS A 86 -17.67 7.58 9.45
N VAL A 87 -17.56 6.43 10.11
CA VAL A 87 -16.35 6.07 10.88
C VAL A 87 -15.16 5.89 9.93
N ARG A 88 -15.33 5.17 8.81
CA ARG A 88 -14.25 5.03 7.81
C ARG A 88 -13.77 6.40 7.30
N ARG A 89 -14.72 7.29 6.97
CA ARG A 89 -14.41 8.64 6.51
C ARG A 89 -13.74 9.48 7.60
N ALA A 90 -14.16 9.36 8.85
CA ALA A 90 -13.54 10.05 9.98
C ALA A 90 -12.07 9.61 10.17
N PHE A 91 -11.81 8.30 10.15
CA PHE A 91 -10.44 7.79 10.28
C PHE A 91 -9.55 8.28 9.15
N ALA A 92 -10.06 8.32 7.91
CA ALA A 92 -9.29 8.82 6.78
C ALA A 92 -9.04 10.35 6.84
N LEU A 93 -10.03 11.15 7.26
CA LEU A 93 -9.89 12.61 7.43
C LEU A 93 -8.96 13.00 8.57
N ALA A 94 -8.77 12.12 9.55
CA ALA A 94 -7.88 12.33 10.68
C ALA A 94 -6.40 12.08 10.37
N LEU A 95 -6.06 11.70 9.14
CA LEU A 95 -4.69 11.46 8.69
C LEU A 95 -4.17 12.66 7.87
N ASP A 96 -3.04 13.20 8.31
CA ASP A 96 -2.26 14.16 7.52
C ASP A 96 -1.38 13.37 6.54
N MET A 97 -1.96 13.03 5.39
CA MET A 97 -1.28 12.22 4.38
C MET A 97 -0.03 12.90 3.80
N ASP A 98 -0.02 14.23 3.71
CA ASP A 98 1.16 14.96 3.22
C ASP A 98 2.33 14.77 4.18
N LYS A 99 2.06 14.87 5.49
CA LYS A 99 3.07 14.60 6.53
C LYS A 99 3.51 13.15 6.57
N ILE A 100 2.60 12.19 6.36
CA ILE A 100 2.95 10.77 6.25
C ILE A 100 3.88 10.56 5.05
N LEU A 101 3.56 11.13 3.89
CA LEU A 101 4.39 11.01 2.68
C LEU A 101 5.78 11.64 2.88
N GLU A 102 5.85 12.81 3.49
CA GLU A 102 7.12 13.49 3.78
C GLU A 102 8.00 12.69 4.77
N VAL A 103 7.44 12.32 5.92
CA VAL A 103 8.22 11.74 7.02
C VAL A 103 8.44 10.25 6.82
N SER A 104 7.35 9.53 6.52
CA SER A 104 7.33 8.07 6.41
C SER A 104 7.67 7.60 5.01
N LEU A 105 7.51 8.38 3.94
CA LEU A 105 7.85 7.94 2.58
C LEU A 105 8.94 8.78 1.92
N LYS A 106 9.50 9.78 2.63
CA LYS A 106 10.61 10.63 2.17
C LYS A 106 10.33 11.33 0.84
N GLY A 107 9.06 11.58 0.54
CA GLY A 107 8.62 12.24 -0.69
C GLY A 107 8.78 11.42 -1.97
N ASN A 108 8.99 10.10 -1.87
CA ASN A 108 9.09 9.23 -3.04
C ASN A 108 7.73 8.82 -3.64
N ASP A 109 6.64 9.11 -2.93
CA ASP A 109 5.29 8.72 -3.27
C ASP A 109 4.42 9.95 -3.42
N GLU A 110 3.46 9.89 -4.35
CA GLU A 110 2.49 10.94 -4.59
C GLU A 110 1.17 10.63 -3.88
N ARG A 111 0.47 11.69 -3.46
CA ARG A 111 -0.82 11.53 -2.80
C ARG A 111 -1.89 11.11 -3.80
N ALA A 112 -2.55 9.98 -3.53
CA ALA A 112 -3.61 9.47 -4.38
C ALA A 112 -4.94 10.23 -4.20
N GLY A 113 -5.53 10.66 -5.32
CA GLY A 113 -6.93 11.12 -5.42
C GLY A 113 -7.94 10.00 -5.68
N GLY A 114 -7.47 8.88 -6.25
CA GLY A 114 -8.26 7.69 -6.56
C GLY A 114 -7.38 6.45 -6.68
N PHE A 115 -8.00 5.28 -6.90
CA PHE A 115 -7.30 3.99 -6.89
C PHE A 115 -6.55 3.64 -8.17
N LEU A 116 -6.82 4.34 -9.29
CA LEU A 116 -6.04 4.19 -10.51
C LEU A 116 -4.84 5.13 -10.46
N PRO A 117 -3.59 4.64 -10.44
CA PRO A 117 -2.42 5.51 -10.49
C PRO A 117 -2.22 6.12 -11.89
N PRO A 118 -1.42 7.21 -12.00
CA PRO A 118 -1.03 7.76 -13.29
C PRO A 118 -0.44 6.69 -14.22
N GLY A 119 -0.83 6.71 -15.50
CA GLY A 119 -0.38 5.75 -16.51
C GLY A 119 -1.33 4.57 -16.76
N ILE A 120 -2.34 4.37 -15.92
CA ILE A 120 -3.45 3.44 -16.20
C ILE A 120 -4.56 4.19 -16.97
N PRO A 121 -5.11 3.62 -18.07
CA PRO A 121 -6.28 4.19 -18.74
C PRO A 121 -7.41 4.51 -17.76
N GLY A 122 -8.14 5.62 -17.91
CA GLY A 122 -9.20 5.98 -16.96
C GLY A 122 -8.72 6.53 -15.61
N HIS A 123 -7.41 6.72 -15.40
CA HIS A 123 -6.90 7.64 -14.38
C HIS A 123 -7.59 9.01 -14.54
N ASN A 124 -7.96 9.62 -13.42
CA ASN A 124 -8.68 10.89 -13.39
C ASN A 124 -7.96 11.89 -12.48
N ASP A 125 -7.24 12.82 -13.09
CA ASP A 125 -6.52 13.91 -12.42
C ASP A 125 -7.45 14.92 -11.73
N GLU A 126 -8.76 14.90 -12.00
CA GLU A 126 -9.75 15.78 -11.37
C GLU A 126 -10.23 15.24 -10.00
N LEU A 127 -9.85 14.01 -9.64
CA LEU A 127 -10.19 13.47 -8.31
C LEU A 127 -9.29 14.08 -7.25
N GLU A 128 -9.86 14.96 -6.44
CA GLU A 128 -9.15 15.58 -5.32
C GLU A 128 -8.89 14.57 -4.20
N PRO A 129 -7.64 14.48 -3.69
CA PRO A 129 -7.35 13.71 -2.50
C PRO A 129 -8.21 14.13 -1.32
N LEU A 130 -8.52 13.15 -0.46
CA LEU A 130 -9.25 13.41 0.78
C LEU A 130 -8.49 14.43 1.63
N PRO A 131 -9.07 15.55 2.10
CA PRO A 131 -8.34 16.53 2.89
C PRO A 131 -8.03 16.02 4.30
N PHE A 132 -7.08 16.66 4.97
CA PHE A 132 -6.87 16.49 6.41
C PHE A 132 -7.81 17.43 7.18
N ASP A 133 -8.81 16.86 7.86
CA ASP A 133 -9.81 17.62 8.64
C ASP A 133 -10.25 16.86 9.90
N PRO A 134 -9.48 16.99 11.00
CA PRO A 134 -9.82 16.39 12.29
C PRO A 134 -11.15 16.88 12.90
N GLU A 135 -11.57 18.11 12.60
CA GLU A 135 -12.82 18.65 13.14
C GLU A 135 -14.01 17.93 12.51
N LEU A 136 -14.03 17.84 11.18
CA LEU A 136 -15.04 17.08 10.45
C LEU A 136 -14.97 15.59 10.79
N ALA A 137 -13.77 15.05 11.00
CA ALA A 137 -13.62 13.66 11.42
C ALA A 137 -14.34 13.38 12.75
N ARG A 138 -14.16 14.23 13.77
CA ARG A 138 -14.87 14.08 15.05
C ARG A 138 -16.37 14.27 14.91
N GLN A 139 -16.82 15.21 14.07
CA GLN A 139 -18.25 15.38 13.77
C GLN A 139 -18.84 14.10 13.15
N LEU A 140 -18.14 13.47 12.21
CA LEU A 140 -18.61 12.24 11.57
C LEU A 140 -18.70 11.07 12.55
N ILE A 141 -17.80 10.97 13.53
CA ILE A 141 -17.94 9.99 14.62
C ILE A 141 -19.19 10.28 15.45
N ALA A 142 -19.46 11.55 15.78
CA ALA A 142 -20.65 11.94 16.53
C ALA A 142 -21.96 11.67 15.78
N GLU A 143 -21.93 11.75 14.45
CA GLU A 143 -23.07 11.44 13.58
C GLU A 143 -23.16 9.97 13.14
N SER A 144 -22.15 9.16 13.47
CA SER A 144 -22.15 7.73 13.21
C SER A 144 -23.15 7.00 14.12
N LYS A 145 -23.44 5.75 13.81
CA LYS A 145 -24.25 4.89 14.69
C LYS A 145 -23.63 4.66 16.08
N TYR A 146 -22.34 4.94 16.25
CA TYR A 146 -21.65 4.87 17.54
C TYR A 146 -21.80 6.17 18.34
N GLY A 147 -21.99 7.32 17.69
CA GLY A 147 -22.32 8.59 18.34
C GLY A 147 -21.21 9.25 19.18
N SER A 148 -20.17 8.51 19.56
CA SER A 148 -18.98 9.04 20.25
C SER A 148 -17.81 8.06 20.15
N ILE A 149 -16.60 8.54 20.46
CA ILE A 149 -15.41 7.70 20.54
C ILE A 149 -15.51 6.65 21.65
N ASP A 150 -16.16 6.96 22.77
CA ASP A 150 -16.32 6.06 23.92
C ASP A 150 -17.19 4.84 23.62
N ASN A 151 -18.01 4.93 22.56
CA ASN A 151 -18.88 3.85 22.10
C ASN A 151 -18.25 3.02 20.99
N LEU A 152 -17.07 3.40 20.47
CA LEU A 152 -16.37 2.58 19.49
C LEU A 152 -15.90 1.29 20.17
N PRO A 153 -16.12 0.11 19.56
CA PRO A 153 -15.53 -1.13 20.03
C PRO A 153 -14.00 -1.08 19.85
N PRO A 154 -13.26 -2.00 20.48
CA PRO A 154 -11.81 -2.12 20.29
C PRO A 154 -11.42 -2.20 18.82
N ILE A 155 -10.34 -1.49 18.48
CA ILE A 155 -9.85 -1.34 17.11
C ILE A 155 -8.44 -1.93 17.03
N VAL A 156 -8.26 -2.83 16.08
CA VAL A 156 -7.01 -3.54 15.81
C VAL A 156 -6.53 -3.21 14.41
N LEU A 157 -5.25 -2.88 14.30
CA LEU A 157 -4.52 -2.75 13.04
C LEU A 157 -3.55 -3.94 12.92
N ASN A 158 -3.67 -4.74 11.86
CA ASN A 158 -2.95 -6.00 11.68
C ASN A 158 -1.67 -5.87 10.85
N ASP A 159 -0.89 -4.83 11.14
CA ASP A 159 0.35 -4.44 10.47
C ASP A 159 1.09 -3.45 11.39
N LEU A 160 2.37 -3.18 11.14
CA LEU A 160 3.09 -2.08 11.80
C LEU A 160 4.36 -1.71 11.01
N GLY A 161 4.17 -0.86 10.00
CA GLY A 161 5.23 -0.13 9.36
C GLY A 161 5.15 1.38 9.64
N PRO A 162 5.99 2.19 9.00
CA PRO A 162 6.06 3.62 9.30
C PRO A 162 4.82 4.43 8.90
N VAL A 163 3.97 3.92 8.00
CA VAL A 163 2.70 4.56 7.65
C VAL A 163 1.66 4.29 8.73
N GLU A 164 1.60 3.04 9.19
CA GLU A 164 0.69 2.52 10.20
C GLU A 164 0.99 3.14 11.56
N GLU A 165 2.28 3.21 11.95
CA GLU A 165 2.73 3.89 13.16
C GLU A 165 2.31 5.36 13.18
N ALA A 166 2.48 6.06 12.06
CA ALA A 166 2.06 7.45 11.92
C ALA A 166 0.53 7.57 11.99
N ALA A 167 -0.21 6.65 11.36
CA ALA A 167 -1.66 6.63 11.39
C ALA A 167 -2.21 6.39 12.80
N VAL A 168 -1.68 5.41 13.54
CA VAL A 168 -2.04 5.15 14.95
C VAL A 168 -1.78 6.37 15.81
N ALA A 169 -0.61 7.01 15.68
CA ALA A 169 -0.30 8.22 16.43
C ALA A 169 -1.25 9.38 16.09
N MET A 170 -1.59 9.56 14.80
CA MET A 170 -2.51 10.60 14.35
C MET A 170 -3.95 10.34 14.79
N TRP A 171 -4.44 9.09 14.77
CA TRP A 171 -5.77 8.78 15.30
C TRP A 171 -5.86 9.02 16.81
N GLN A 172 -4.82 8.65 17.57
CA GLN A 172 -4.75 8.98 18.99
C GLN A 172 -4.74 10.50 19.22
N GLN A 173 -3.94 11.25 18.45
CA GLN A 173 -3.81 12.70 18.60
C GLN A 173 -5.10 13.45 18.17
N ASN A 174 -5.67 13.08 17.04
CA ASN A 174 -6.70 13.85 16.35
C ASN A 174 -8.12 13.39 16.72
N LEU A 175 -8.30 12.12 17.06
CA LEU A 175 -9.60 11.57 17.44
C LEU A 175 -9.67 11.19 18.92
N GLY A 176 -8.54 10.98 19.59
CA GLY A 176 -8.50 10.42 20.94
C GLY A 176 -8.79 8.91 20.97
N VAL A 177 -8.65 8.24 19.82
CA VAL A 177 -8.94 6.81 19.68
C VAL A 177 -7.66 6.00 19.79
N GLU A 178 -7.68 5.01 20.68
CA GLU A 178 -6.61 4.03 20.80
C GLU A 178 -6.81 2.92 19.77
N VAL A 179 -5.75 2.61 19.02
CA VAL A 179 -5.71 1.52 18.04
C VAL A 179 -4.59 0.57 18.43
N GLU A 180 -4.93 -0.69 18.65
CA GLU A 180 -3.97 -1.73 18.98
C GLU A 180 -3.29 -2.25 17.71
N ALA A 181 -1.96 -2.17 17.64
CA ALA A 181 -1.20 -2.78 16.56
C ALA A 181 -0.88 -4.25 16.88
N GLN A 182 -1.29 -5.16 16.00
CA GLN A 182 -1.02 -6.59 16.08
C GLN A 182 -0.29 -7.07 14.83
N VAL A 183 1.04 -7.11 14.93
CA VAL A 183 1.90 -7.55 13.82
C VAL A 183 1.84 -9.07 13.67
N ILE A 184 1.67 -9.52 12.43
CA ILE A 184 1.83 -10.92 12.04
C ILE A 184 3.12 -11.03 11.25
N GLU A 185 4.13 -11.64 11.85
CA GLU A 185 5.48 -11.68 11.28
C GLU A 185 5.60 -12.63 10.07
N GLU A 186 4.77 -13.67 10.01
CA GLU A 186 4.84 -14.70 8.97
C GLU A 186 3.98 -14.26 7.77
N PRO A 187 4.58 -13.95 6.59
CA PRO A 187 3.85 -13.39 5.46
C PRO A 187 2.75 -14.31 4.91
N LYS A 188 2.96 -15.63 4.97
CA LYS A 188 1.97 -16.60 4.52
C LYS A 188 0.79 -16.62 5.48
N GLU A 189 1.04 -16.60 6.79
CA GLU A 189 -0.03 -16.49 7.78
C GLU A 189 -0.82 -15.20 7.59
N TRP A 190 -0.13 -14.06 7.39
CA TRP A 190 -0.77 -12.77 7.14
C TRP A 190 -1.70 -12.85 5.92
N LEU A 191 -1.21 -13.39 4.79
CA LEU A 191 -1.97 -13.52 3.56
C LEU A 191 -3.18 -14.45 3.71
N GLU A 192 -3.01 -15.60 4.36
CA GLU A 192 -4.12 -16.53 4.63
C GLU A 192 -5.22 -15.88 5.48
N ARG A 193 -4.86 -15.04 6.46
CA ARG A 193 -5.81 -14.29 7.29
C ARG A 193 -6.48 -13.14 6.54
N ALA A 194 -5.75 -12.48 5.63
CA ALA A 194 -6.29 -11.45 4.74
C ALA A 194 -7.38 -12.03 3.80
N HIS A 195 -7.12 -13.18 3.17
CA HIS A 195 -8.13 -13.88 2.34
C HIS A 195 -9.35 -14.33 3.16
N ARG A 196 -9.16 -14.69 4.43
CA ARG A 196 -10.28 -14.96 5.37
C ARG A 196 -10.95 -13.70 5.90
N ARG A 197 -10.48 -12.51 5.50
CA ARG A 197 -11.03 -11.18 5.86
C ARG A 197 -11.09 -10.98 7.38
N GLU A 198 -10.04 -11.41 8.08
CA GLU A 198 -9.97 -11.39 9.55
C GLU A 198 -9.48 -10.06 10.15
N PHE A 199 -9.05 -9.12 9.32
CA PHE A 199 -8.46 -7.85 9.76
C PHE A 199 -9.50 -6.73 9.78
N GLN A 200 -9.46 -5.88 10.81
CA GLN A 200 -10.26 -4.65 10.87
C GLN A 200 -9.62 -3.53 10.05
N ILE A 201 -8.34 -3.26 10.33
CA ILE A 201 -7.48 -2.34 9.58
C ILE A 201 -6.23 -3.08 9.15
N PHE A 202 -5.79 -2.87 7.92
CA PHE A 202 -4.52 -3.39 7.41
C PHE A 202 -3.99 -2.45 6.33
N PHE A 203 -2.67 -2.44 6.15
CA PHE A 203 -2.10 -1.82 4.97
C PHE A 203 -2.07 -2.82 3.83
N SER A 204 -2.36 -2.35 2.63
CA SER A 204 -2.26 -3.15 1.42
C SER A 204 -1.71 -2.29 0.29
N GLY A 205 -1.23 -2.97 -0.73
CA GLY A 205 -0.87 -2.34 -1.98
C GLY A 205 -1.19 -3.23 -3.16
N TRP A 206 -1.35 -2.60 -4.31
CA TRP A 206 -1.50 -3.30 -5.58
C TRP A 206 -0.53 -2.73 -6.60
N GLN A 207 0.05 -3.59 -7.40
CA GLN A 207 0.88 -3.22 -8.54
C GLN A 207 0.28 -3.82 -9.80
N ALA A 208 0.28 -3.04 -10.89
CA ALA A 208 -0.28 -3.48 -12.16
C ALA A 208 0.46 -4.73 -12.68
N ASP A 209 -0.28 -5.83 -12.86
CA ASP A 209 0.21 -7.01 -13.60
C ASP A 209 0.20 -6.74 -15.11
N PHE A 210 -0.77 -5.94 -15.56
CA PHE A 210 -0.92 -5.44 -16.92
C PHE A 210 -1.63 -4.09 -16.91
N ILE A 211 -1.48 -3.32 -17.99
CA ILE A 211 -1.94 -1.92 -18.09
C ILE A 211 -3.43 -1.87 -18.42
N ASP A 212 -4.26 -2.23 -17.45
CA ASP A 212 -5.72 -2.19 -17.56
C ASP A 212 -6.38 -1.81 -16.22
N PRO A 213 -7.41 -0.94 -16.22
CA PRO A 213 -8.14 -0.56 -15.00
C PRO A 213 -8.77 -1.73 -14.26
N GLN A 214 -9.19 -2.77 -14.99
CA GLN A 214 -9.75 -3.98 -14.42
C GLN A 214 -8.82 -4.60 -13.38
N ASN A 215 -7.52 -4.62 -13.67
CA ASN A 215 -6.50 -5.20 -12.80
C ASN A 215 -6.39 -4.48 -11.45
N PHE A 216 -6.89 -3.25 -11.32
CA PHE A 216 -7.05 -2.57 -10.04
C PHE A 216 -8.49 -2.67 -9.53
N LEU A 217 -9.45 -2.16 -10.30
CA LEU A 217 -10.79 -1.89 -9.78
C LEU A 217 -11.61 -3.16 -9.58
N GLU A 218 -11.58 -4.08 -10.53
CA GLU A 218 -12.31 -5.35 -10.39
C GLU A 218 -11.65 -6.23 -9.34
N VAL A 219 -10.32 -6.38 -9.41
CA VAL A 219 -9.55 -7.19 -8.48
C VAL A 219 -9.73 -6.71 -7.03
N LEU A 220 -9.69 -5.40 -6.78
CA LEU A 220 -9.71 -4.89 -5.40
C LEU A 220 -11.13 -4.58 -4.88
N PHE A 221 -12.10 -4.27 -5.75
CA PHE A 221 -13.41 -3.75 -5.31
C PHE A 221 -14.62 -4.53 -5.81
N HIS A 222 -14.49 -5.45 -6.75
CA HIS A 222 -15.63 -6.31 -7.09
C HIS A 222 -16.00 -7.19 -5.89
N SER A 223 -17.28 -7.27 -5.55
CA SER A 223 -17.72 -7.94 -4.31
C SER A 223 -17.39 -9.44 -4.25
N GLN A 224 -17.24 -10.08 -5.42
CA GLN A 224 -16.89 -11.50 -5.55
C GLN A 224 -15.39 -11.74 -5.73
N SER A 225 -14.55 -10.70 -5.73
CA SER A 225 -13.11 -10.88 -5.85
C SER A 225 -12.51 -11.51 -4.58
N GLU A 226 -11.58 -12.44 -4.76
CA GLU A 226 -10.80 -13.06 -3.68
C GLU A 226 -9.77 -12.09 -3.07
N ASP A 227 -9.36 -11.08 -3.84
CA ASP A 227 -8.40 -10.04 -3.44
C ASP A 227 -9.08 -8.79 -2.83
N ASN A 228 -10.41 -8.76 -2.82
CA ASN A 228 -11.18 -7.79 -2.03
C ASN A 228 -11.20 -8.21 -0.55
N TRP A 229 -10.07 -8.01 0.13
CA TRP A 229 -9.90 -8.34 1.56
C TRP A 229 -10.68 -7.40 2.49
N SER A 230 -11.06 -6.22 1.99
CA SER A 230 -11.88 -5.23 2.72
C SER A 230 -13.36 -5.62 2.84
N ALA A 231 -13.77 -6.71 2.18
CA ALA A 231 -15.16 -7.15 2.09
C ALA A 231 -16.10 -6.09 1.49
N TYR A 232 -15.56 -5.15 0.69
CA TYR A 232 -16.37 -4.11 0.06
C TYR A 232 -17.42 -4.72 -0.86
N SER A 233 -18.65 -4.23 -0.80
CA SER A 233 -19.72 -4.65 -1.70
C SER A 233 -20.63 -3.46 -1.98
N ASN A 234 -20.79 -3.16 -3.26
CA ASN A 234 -21.71 -2.15 -3.75
C ASN A 234 -22.26 -2.59 -5.11
N PRO A 235 -23.55 -2.91 -5.23
CA PRO A 235 -24.15 -3.38 -6.48
C PRO A 235 -23.99 -2.41 -7.66
N GLU A 236 -23.91 -1.10 -7.40
CA GLU A 236 -23.68 -0.11 -8.46
C GLU A 236 -22.24 -0.15 -8.98
N VAL A 237 -21.27 -0.41 -8.08
CA VAL A 237 -19.87 -0.57 -8.46
C VAL A 237 -19.68 -1.89 -9.20
N ASP A 238 -20.21 -3.00 -8.68
CA ASP A 238 -20.14 -4.31 -9.36
C ASP A 238 -20.71 -4.21 -10.78
N ALA A 239 -21.92 -3.65 -10.94
CA ALA A 239 -22.55 -3.49 -12.25
C ALA A 239 -21.78 -2.54 -13.19
N ALA A 240 -21.08 -1.54 -12.66
CA ALA A 240 -20.24 -0.65 -13.46
C ALA A 240 -18.97 -1.37 -13.95
N LEU A 241 -18.36 -2.21 -13.11
CA LEU A 241 -17.19 -3.01 -13.44
C LEU A 241 -17.53 -4.11 -14.46
N GLU A 242 -18.63 -4.84 -14.26
CA GLU A 242 -19.09 -5.91 -15.17
C GLU A 242 -19.45 -5.39 -16.57
N LYS A 243 -19.82 -4.11 -16.69
CA LYS A 243 -20.23 -3.49 -17.95
C LYS A 243 -19.06 -2.90 -18.74
N ALA A 244 -17.98 -2.50 -18.06
CA ALA A 244 -16.82 -1.84 -18.66
C ALA A 244 -16.09 -2.77 -19.63
#